data_AF-A0A536WJK2-F1
#
_entry.id   AF-A0A536WJK2-F1
#
_cell.length_a   1.000
_cell.length_b   1.000
_cell.length_c   1.000
_cell.angle_alpha   90.00
_cell.angle_beta   90.00
_cell.angle_gamma   90.00
#
_symmetry.space_group_name_H-M   'P 1'
#
loop_
_entity.id
_entity.type
_entity.pdbx_description
1 polymer ?
#
loop_
_entity_poly.entity_id
_entity_poly.type
_entity_poly.pdbx_seq_one_letter_code
_entity_poly.pdbx_strand_id
1 'polypeptide(L)'
;MKRDAVAGGPVVVPGVVSLAASSRRTLKHGDSFAMFDELGDIHEVEHSPAGLFHHDTRFLSRLQFTLEGHRPMVLSSTVQPDNVMLDVDLTNPDFFDERG
;
A
#
# COMPACT_ATOMS: atom_id res chain seq x y z
N MET A 1 -27.00 5.73 -46.42
CA MET A 1 -26.27 6.17 -45.22
C MET A 1 -26.66 5.26 -44.06
N LYS A 2 -25.91 4.16 -43.86
CA LYS A 2 -26.15 3.19 -42.77
C LYS A 2 -25.62 3.80 -41.47
N ARG A 3 -26.41 3.73 -40.40
CA ARG A 3 -25.96 4.05 -39.03
C ARG A 3 -25.33 2.78 -38.46
N ASP A 4 -24.04 2.84 -38.12
CA ASP A 4 -23.36 1.75 -37.44
C ASP A 4 -23.80 1.75 -35.96
N ALA A 5 -24.40 0.63 -35.55
CA ALA A 5 -24.77 0.37 -34.17
C ALA A 5 -23.50 0.01 -33.39
N VAL A 6 -23.12 0.84 -32.42
CA VAL A 6 -22.05 0.51 -31.47
C VAL A 6 -22.54 -0.62 -30.58
N ALA A 7 -21.91 -1.78 -30.70
CA ALA A 7 -22.16 -2.94 -29.85
C ALA A 7 -21.82 -2.61 -28.39
N GLY A 8 -22.81 -2.68 -27.51
CA GLY A 8 -22.65 -2.49 -26.06
C GLY A 8 -21.89 -3.65 -25.43
N GLY A 9 -20.56 -3.58 -25.46
CA GLY A 9 -19.70 -4.42 -24.61
C GLY A 9 -19.81 -4.00 -23.14
N PRO A 10 -19.50 -4.90 -22.19
CA PRO A 10 -19.54 -4.58 -20.77
C PRO A 10 -18.60 -3.41 -20.46
N VAL A 11 -19.15 -2.35 -19.87
CA VAL A 11 -18.36 -1.23 -19.34
C VAL A 11 -17.77 -1.68 -18.01
N VAL A 12 -16.46 -1.94 -18.00
CA VAL A 12 -15.72 -2.22 -16.77
C VAL A 12 -15.42 -0.90 -16.09
N VAL A 13 -16.11 -0.63 -14.98
CA VAL A 13 -15.75 0.49 -14.09
C VAL A 13 -14.76 -0.05 -13.06
N PRO A 14 -13.47 0.37 -13.07
CA PRO A 14 -12.53 -0.05 -12.05
C PRO A 14 -13.03 0.41 -10.68
N GLY A 15 -13.21 -0.54 -9.76
CA GLY A 15 -13.57 -0.24 -8.38
C GLY A 15 -12.35 0.29 -7.62
N VAL A 16 -12.55 1.35 -6.83
CA VAL A 16 -11.55 1.80 -5.85
C VAL A 16 -11.87 1.17 -4.50
N VAL A 17 -10.89 0.50 -3.89
CA VAL A 17 -11.02 0.05 -2.50
C VAL A 17 -11.07 1.26 -1.59
N SER A 18 -12.08 1.33 -0.72
CA SER A 18 -12.17 2.38 0.29
C SER A 18 -10.93 2.36 1.18
N LEU A 19 -10.38 3.53 1.52
CA LEU A 19 -9.30 3.64 2.51
C LEU A 19 -9.64 2.91 3.81
N ALA A 20 -10.91 2.98 4.24
CA ALA A 20 -11.39 2.34 5.46
C ALA A 20 -11.48 0.81 5.33
N ALA A 21 -11.61 0.29 4.11
CA ALA A 21 -11.62 -1.15 3.84
C ALA A 21 -10.20 -1.71 3.58
N SER A 22 -9.22 -0.83 3.31
CA SER A 22 -7.82 -1.22 3.23
C SER A 22 -7.25 -1.40 4.64
N SER A 23 -6.52 -2.48 4.85
CA SER A 23 -5.79 -2.80 6.08
C SER A 23 -4.52 -1.96 6.27
N ARG A 24 -4.59 -0.67 5.93
CA ARG A 24 -3.49 0.26 6.10
C ARG A 24 -3.15 0.46 7.57
N ARG A 25 -1.92 0.89 7.82
CA ARG A 25 -1.42 1.28 9.13
C ARG A 25 -1.15 2.77 9.10
N THR A 26 -1.73 3.51 10.02
CA THR A 26 -1.60 4.97 10.09
C THR A 26 -0.98 5.35 11.41
N LEU A 27 0.13 6.09 11.36
CA LEU A 27 0.71 6.76 12.51
C LEU A 27 0.35 8.24 12.47
N LYS A 28 0.06 8.84 13.62
CA LYS A 28 -0.25 10.27 13.70
C LYS A 28 0.32 10.89 14.97
N HIS A 29 1.09 11.96 14.80
CA HIS A 29 1.62 12.74 15.90
C HIS A 29 1.74 14.22 15.52
N GLY A 30 1.03 15.09 16.23
CA GLY A 30 0.96 16.52 15.93
C GLY A 30 0.46 16.78 14.49
N ASP A 31 1.23 17.58 13.75
CA ASP A 31 0.96 17.93 12.34
C ASP A 31 1.53 16.92 11.34
N SER A 32 2.07 15.80 11.84
CA SER A 32 2.63 14.73 11.03
C SER A 32 1.74 13.49 11.06
N PHE A 33 1.59 12.84 9.91
CA PHE A 33 0.99 11.53 9.81
C PHE A 33 1.67 10.70 8.72
N ALA A 34 1.68 9.39 8.89
CA ALA A 34 2.21 8.47 7.91
C ALA A 34 1.22 7.35 7.64
N MET A 35 1.07 6.98 6.38
CA MET A 35 0.20 5.88 5.94
C MET A 35 1.04 4.81 5.25
N PHE A 36 1.00 3.61 5.81
CA PHE A 36 1.70 2.42 5.34
C PHE A 36 0.68 1.35 4.93
N ASP A 37 1.12 0.38 4.15
CA ASP A 37 0.37 -0.87 4.03
C ASP A 37 0.65 -1.83 5.20
N GLU A 38 0.15 -3.06 5.11
CA GLU A 38 0.31 -4.07 6.16
C GLU A 38 1.76 -4.46 6.43
N LEU A 39 2.66 -4.33 5.47
CA LEU A 39 4.08 -4.69 5.62
C LEU A 39 4.93 -3.51 6.11
N GLY A 40 4.30 -2.36 6.37
CA GLY A 40 5.03 -1.15 6.73
C GLY A 40 5.65 -0.42 5.53
N ASP A 41 5.28 -0.80 4.31
CA ASP A 41 5.79 -0.14 3.11
C ASP A 41 4.93 1.07 2.70
N ILE A 42 5.58 2.00 1.99
CA ILE A 42 4.98 3.09 1.24
C ILE A 42 5.27 2.86 -0.24
N HIS A 43 4.21 2.61 -1.02
CA HIS A 43 4.30 2.46 -2.46
C HIS A 43 3.95 3.76 -3.19
N GLU A 44 4.87 4.18 -4.07
CA GLU A 44 4.66 5.25 -5.03
C GLU A 44 3.83 4.72 -6.20
N VAL A 45 2.51 4.71 -6.02
CA VAL A 45 1.53 4.37 -7.07
C VAL A 45 0.70 5.61 -7.36
N GLU A 46 0.27 5.75 -8.61
CA GLU A 46 -0.67 6.80 -8.99
C GLU A 46 -1.90 6.77 -8.08
N HIS A 47 -2.24 7.93 -7.51
CA HIS A 47 -3.31 8.08 -6.50
C HIS A 47 -3.14 7.30 -5.19
N SER A 48 -1.94 6.81 -4.88
CA SER A 48 -1.66 6.22 -3.57
C SER A 48 -1.78 7.29 -2.47
N PRO A 49 -2.60 7.06 -1.43
CA PRO A 49 -2.63 7.91 -0.24
C PRO A 49 -1.44 7.64 0.68
N ALA A 50 -0.64 6.60 0.43
CA ALA A 50 0.50 6.23 1.25
C ALA A 50 1.58 7.31 1.19
N GLY A 51 2.26 7.52 2.32
CA GLY A 51 3.32 8.51 2.44
C GLY A 51 3.49 9.02 3.85
N LEU A 52 4.58 9.75 4.08
CA LEU A 52 4.79 10.58 5.26
C LEU A 52 4.44 12.02 4.91
N PHE A 53 3.61 12.64 5.74
CA PHE A 53 3.13 14.00 5.57
C PHE A 53 3.44 14.83 6.80
N HIS A 54 3.71 16.12 6.57
CA HIS A 54 3.84 17.13 7.61
C HIS A 54 3.28 18.45 7.07
N HIS A 55 2.39 19.11 7.80
CA HIS A 55 1.68 20.32 7.34
C HIS A 55 1.13 20.16 5.90
N ASP A 56 0.36 19.10 5.66
CA ASP A 56 -0.29 18.77 4.37
C ASP A 56 0.65 18.58 3.18
N THR A 57 1.97 18.52 3.40
CA THR A 57 2.97 18.27 2.37
C THR A 57 3.46 16.83 2.47
N ARG A 58 3.50 16.10 1.37
CA ARG A 58 4.08 14.75 1.30
C ARG A 58 5.60 14.84 1.25
N PHE A 59 6.28 14.40 2.31
CA PHE A 59 7.75 14.37 2.41
C PHE A 59 8.36 13.04 1.98
N LEU A 60 7.62 11.93 2.08
CA LEU A 60 8.06 10.61 1.63
C LEU A 60 6.96 9.96 0.80
N SER A 61 7.26 9.62 -0.46
CA SER A 61 6.35 8.93 -1.38
C SER A 61 6.66 7.44 -1.56
N ARG A 62 7.84 6.99 -1.12
CA ARG A 62 8.28 5.59 -1.26
C ARG A 62 9.18 5.16 -0.10
N LEU A 63 8.86 4.00 0.48
CA LEU A 63 9.64 3.28 1.47
C LEU A 63 9.33 1.80 1.25
N GLN A 64 10.33 0.98 0.91
CA GLN A 64 10.10 -0.43 0.65
C GLN A 64 11.22 -1.25 1.26
N PHE A 65 10.85 -2.27 2.04
CA PHE A 65 11.78 -3.27 2.52
C PHE A 65 11.70 -4.54 1.67
N THR A 66 12.85 -4.99 1.17
CA THR A 66 12.95 -6.18 0.31
C THR A 66 14.16 -7.01 0.72
N LEU A 67 14.07 -8.33 0.63
CA LEU A 67 15.19 -9.25 0.75
C LEU A 67 15.49 -9.85 -0.62
N GLU A 68 16.69 -9.62 -1.17
CA GLU A 68 17.05 -10.04 -2.55
C GLU A 68 16.02 -9.61 -3.61
N GLY A 69 15.47 -8.39 -3.46
CA GLY A 69 14.43 -7.86 -4.35
C GLY A 69 13.03 -8.49 -4.16
N HIS A 70 12.89 -9.47 -3.27
CA HIS A 70 11.63 -10.11 -2.95
C HIS A 70 10.98 -9.46 -1.74
N ARG A 71 9.65 -9.41 -1.75
CA ARG A 71 8.88 -8.85 -0.66
C ARG A 71 8.68 -9.91 0.43
N PRO A 72 9.06 -9.65 1.70
CA PRO A 72 8.85 -10.60 2.79
C PRO A 72 7.38 -10.94 3.02
N MET A 73 7.13 -12.03 3.75
CA MET A 73 5.78 -12.39 4.18
C MET A 73 5.47 -11.77 5.54
N VAL A 74 4.27 -11.19 5.69
CA VAL A 74 3.84 -10.59 6.96
C VAL A 74 3.32 -11.65 7.94
N LEU A 75 3.82 -11.62 9.17
CA LEU A 75 3.32 -12.43 10.27
C LEU A 75 2.40 -11.62 11.18
N SER A 76 2.80 -10.38 11.49
CA SER A 76 2.06 -9.48 12.35
C SER A 76 2.28 -8.03 11.89
N SER A 77 1.30 -7.16 12.16
CA SER A 77 1.37 -5.74 11.81
C SER A 77 0.48 -4.96 12.76
N THR A 78 1.10 -4.30 13.74
CA THR A 78 0.43 -3.72 14.90
C THR A 78 0.84 -2.27 15.08
N VAL A 79 -0.13 -1.36 15.06
CA VAL A 79 0.07 0.00 15.56
C VAL A 79 -0.01 -0.05 17.08
N GLN A 80 1.01 0.45 17.76
CA GLN A 80 1.04 0.51 19.22
C GLN A 80 -0.07 1.44 19.77
N PRO A 81 -0.55 1.23 21.01
CA PRO A 81 -1.68 1.97 21.56
C PRO A 81 -1.49 3.50 21.62
N ASP A 82 -0.24 3.96 21.72
CA ASP A 82 0.11 5.39 21.71
C ASP A 82 0.19 6.01 20.30
N ASN A 83 0.04 5.18 19.25
CA ASN A 83 0.05 5.59 17.84
C ASN A 83 1.35 6.27 17.39
N VAL A 84 2.46 6.03 18.11
CA VAL A 84 3.79 6.56 17.74
C VAL A 84 4.67 5.50 17.07
N MET A 85 4.30 4.23 17.15
CA MET A 85 5.09 3.12 16.61
C MET A 85 4.21 2.12 15.84
N LEU A 86 4.73 1.66 14.70
CA LEU A 86 4.18 0.55 13.92
C LEU A 86 5.19 -0.59 13.96
N ASP A 87 4.82 -1.70 14.59
CA ASP A 87 5.61 -2.92 14.59
C ASP A 87 5.11 -3.86 13.50
N VAL A 88 6.02 -4.33 12.66
CA VAL A 88 5.74 -5.29 11.59
C VAL A 88 6.71 -6.45 11.70
N ASP A 89 6.18 -7.62 12.02
CA ASP A 89 6.95 -8.85 12.03
C ASP A 89 6.90 -9.49 10.64
N LEU A 90 8.08 -9.64 10.03
CA LEU A 90 8.24 -10.20 8.69
C LEU A 90 9.02 -11.51 8.76
N THR A 91 8.67 -12.47 7.90
CA THR A 91 9.43 -13.71 7.69
C THR A 91 9.98 -13.78 6.27
N ASN A 92 10.94 -14.67 6.08
CA ASN A 92 11.57 -14.94 4.80
C ASN A 92 10.51 -15.17 3.71
N PRO A 93 10.63 -14.53 2.54
CA PRO A 93 9.83 -14.92 1.40
C PRO A 93 10.28 -16.29 0.88
N ASP A 94 9.44 -16.93 0.08
CA ASP A 94 9.83 -18.14 -0.61
C ASP A 94 10.90 -17.81 -1.66
N PHE A 95 12.09 -18.40 -1.50
CA PHE A 95 13.16 -18.36 -2.49
C PHE A 95 13.14 -19.64 -3.30
N PHE A 96 12.97 -19.51 -4.61
CA PHE A 96 13.14 -20.61 -5.55
C PHE A 96 14.40 -20.37 -6.37
N ASP A 97 15.31 -21.34 -6.39
CA ASP A 97 16.45 -21.32 -7.31
C ASP A 97 16.12 -22.16 -8.56
N GLU A 98 17.07 -22.30 -9.50
CA GLU A 98 16.88 -23.14 -10.70
C GLU A 98 16.63 -24.63 -10.39
N ARG A 99 16.79 -25.07 -9.13
CA ARG A 99 16.63 -26.44 -8.67
C ARG A 99 15.36 -26.67 -7.85
N GLY A 100 14.60 -25.60 -7.55
CA GLY A 100 13.34 -25.66 -6.80
C GLY A 100 13.57 -25.54 -5.30
#